data_AF-A0A292RAC7-F1
#
_entry.id   AF-A0A292RAC7-F1
#
_cell.length_a   1.000
_cell.length_b   1.000
_cell.length_c   1.000
_cell.angle_alpha   90.00
_cell.angle_beta   90.00
_cell.angle_gamma   90.00
#
_symmetry.space_group_name_H-M   'P 1'
#
loop_
_entity.id
_entity.type
_entity.pdbx_description
1 polymer ?
#
loop_
_entity_poly.entity_id
_entity_poly.type
_entity_poly.pdbx_seq_one_letter_code
_entity_poly.pdbx_strand_id
1 'polypeptide(L)'
;MYEIKKQIYLDFTKNQKSALCNFLRALVKKSQDLTVDEIWDSFVADEKYYLELHCSRFEFLENIIDDETFYNDTIKYLKECKKYYDYKEKQRPIIEANKAYEKKKRKFLQEVKMSKEPPTKKQLYYYDRLCKKYNIEKIELSSKLEARDLIDKIISEHSENYKIKIEEE
;
A
#
# COMPACT_ATOMS: atom_id res chain seq x y z
N MET A 1 9.74 -6.18 -17.87
CA MET A 1 8.55 -5.39 -18.29
C MET A 1 8.84 -4.25 -19.29
N TYR A 2 9.88 -3.41 -19.11
CA TYR A 2 10.21 -2.40 -20.15
C TYR A 2 10.86 -3.00 -21.40
N GLU A 3 11.75 -3.98 -21.25
CA GLU A 3 12.42 -4.61 -22.40
C GLU A 3 11.48 -5.44 -23.26
N ILE A 4 10.57 -6.21 -22.65
CA ILE A 4 9.61 -7.01 -23.42
C ILE A 4 8.71 -6.14 -24.31
N LYS A 5 8.36 -4.92 -23.86
CA LYS A 5 7.59 -3.97 -24.65
C LYS A 5 8.31 -3.51 -25.92
N LYS A 6 9.63 -3.68 -26.04
CA LYS A 6 10.34 -3.37 -27.30
C LYS A 6 10.25 -4.50 -28.33
N GLN A 7 9.88 -5.70 -27.89
CA GLN A 7 9.94 -6.93 -28.71
C GLN A 7 8.58 -7.43 -29.20
N ILE A 8 7.49 -6.90 -28.64
CA ILE A 8 6.10 -7.31 -28.95
C ILE A 8 5.36 -6.22 -29.71
N TYR A 9 4.32 -6.57 -30.48
CA TYR A 9 3.41 -5.65 -31.15
C TYR A 9 4.16 -4.58 -31.97
N LEU A 10 5.06 -5.03 -32.86
CA LEU A 10 5.92 -4.12 -33.62
C LEU A 10 5.15 -3.25 -34.60
N ASP A 11 4.03 -3.76 -35.12
CA ASP A 11 3.17 -3.06 -36.08
C ASP A 11 2.13 -2.15 -35.41
N PHE A 12 2.05 -2.16 -34.08
CA PHE A 12 1.07 -1.34 -33.36
C PHE A 12 1.57 0.08 -33.22
N THR A 13 0.65 1.04 -33.33
CA THR A 13 0.93 2.41 -32.91
C THR A 13 1.27 2.44 -31.41
N LYS A 14 2.03 3.46 -31.00
CA LYS A 14 2.38 3.67 -29.60
C LYS A 14 1.16 3.67 -28.67
N ASN A 15 0.03 4.21 -29.13
CA ASN A 15 -1.20 4.32 -28.34
C ASN A 15 -1.90 2.96 -28.18
N GLN A 16 -2.09 2.22 -29.29
CA GLN A 16 -2.65 0.86 -29.26
C GLN A 16 -1.85 -0.05 -28.33
N LYS A 17 -0.53 -0.05 -28.51
CA LYS A 17 0.40 -0.84 -27.71
C LYS A 17 0.35 -0.50 -26.23
N SER A 18 0.32 0.80 -25.90
CA SER A 18 0.24 1.28 -24.51
C SER A 18 -1.09 0.86 -23.87
N ALA A 19 -2.21 1.07 -24.58
CA ALA A 19 -3.55 0.75 -24.10
C ALA A 19 -3.68 -0.75 -23.81
N LEU A 20 -3.34 -1.60 -24.79
CA LEU A 20 -3.42 -3.06 -24.65
C LEU A 20 -2.50 -3.56 -23.53
N CYS A 21 -1.24 -3.14 -23.51
CA CYS A 21 -0.32 -3.56 -22.44
C CYS A 21 -0.80 -3.17 -21.04
N ASN A 22 -1.38 -1.97 -20.88
CA ASN A 22 -1.89 -1.54 -19.58
C ASN A 22 -3.11 -2.36 -19.16
N PHE A 23 -3.99 -2.68 -20.11
CA PHE A 23 -5.13 -3.54 -19.88
C PHE A 23 -4.72 -4.96 -19.48
N LEU A 24 -3.87 -5.63 -20.28
CA LEU A 24 -3.39 -6.99 -20.02
C LEU A 24 -2.66 -7.08 -18.67
N ARG A 25 -1.86 -6.07 -18.32
CA ARG A 25 -1.21 -6.01 -17.01
C ARG A 25 -2.24 -5.92 -15.87
N ALA A 26 -3.28 -5.13 -16.04
CA ALA A 26 -4.35 -5.01 -15.04
C ALA A 26 -5.15 -6.32 -14.94
N LEU A 27 -5.37 -7.01 -16.06
CA LEU A 27 -6.01 -8.32 -16.11
C LEU A 27 -5.19 -9.35 -15.30
N VAL A 28 -3.89 -9.49 -15.57
CA VAL A 28 -3.01 -10.39 -14.81
C VAL A 28 -2.99 -10.05 -13.31
N LYS A 29 -3.05 -8.77 -12.95
CA LYS A 29 -3.13 -8.35 -11.54
C LYS A 29 -4.42 -8.83 -10.86
N LYS A 30 -5.55 -8.83 -11.57
CA LYS A 30 -6.84 -9.28 -11.03
C LYS A 30 -6.96 -10.80 -11.02
N SER A 31 -6.29 -11.47 -11.96
CA SER A 31 -6.33 -12.91 -12.16
C SER A 31 -5.03 -13.58 -11.70
N GLN A 32 -4.59 -13.29 -10.47
CA GLN A 32 -3.33 -13.84 -9.94
C GLN A 32 -3.39 -15.35 -9.70
N ASP A 33 -4.57 -15.94 -9.58
CA ASP A 33 -4.73 -17.38 -9.38
C ASP A 33 -4.79 -18.17 -10.69
N LEU A 34 -5.05 -17.49 -11.81
CA LEU A 34 -5.13 -18.12 -13.13
C LEU A 34 -3.75 -18.29 -13.77
N THR A 35 -3.63 -19.33 -14.57
CA THR A 35 -2.49 -19.57 -15.47
C THR A 35 -2.48 -18.55 -16.61
N VAL A 36 -1.35 -18.45 -17.31
CA VAL A 36 -1.24 -17.53 -18.45
C VAL A 36 -2.23 -17.90 -19.56
N ASP A 37 -2.42 -19.20 -19.79
CA ASP A 37 -3.29 -19.69 -20.86
C ASP A 37 -4.76 -19.43 -20.53
N GLU A 38 -5.20 -19.64 -19.28
CA GLU A 38 -6.55 -19.28 -18.84
C GLU A 38 -6.83 -17.77 -18.96
N ILE A 39 -5.82 -16.92 -18.65
CA ILE A 39 -5.94 -15.47 -18.81
C ILE A 39 -6.07 -15.09 -20.29
N TRP A 40 -5.31 -15.76 -21.16
CA TRP A 40 -5.40 -15.56 -22.60
C TRP A 40 -6.77 -15.98 -23.14
N ASP A 41 -7.24 -17.18 -22.79
CA ASP A 41 -8.53 -17.70 -23.25
C ASP A 41 -9.68 -16.80 -22.81
N SER A 42 -9.67 -16.36 -21.54
CA SER A 42 -10.65 -15.40 -21.03
C SER A 42 -10.59 -14.06 -21.76
N PHE A 43 -9.39 -13.55 -22.05
CA PHE A 43 -9.23 -12.31 -22.80
C PHE A 43 -9.79 -12.43 -24.22
N VAL A 44 -9.45 -13.49 -24.96
CA VAL A 44 -9.91 -13.69 -26.33
C VAL A 44 -11.41 -13.88 -26.38
N ALA A 45 -11.99 -14.68 -25.47
CA ALA A 45 -13.43 -14.90 -25.42
C ALA A 45 -14.19 -13.59 -25.21
N ASP A 46 -13.78 -12.79 -24.22
CA ASP A 46 -14.37 -11.48 -23.95
C ASP A 46 -14.20 -10.54 -25.16
N GLU A 47 -13.01 -10.48 -25.73
CA GLU A 47 -12.69 -9.52 -26.79
C GLU A 47 -13.42 -9.86 -28.10
N LYS A 48 -13.51 -11.14 -28.47
CA LYS A 48 -14.32 -11.59 -29.62
C LYS A 48 -15.78 -11.20 -29.46
N TYR A 49 -16.35 -11.42 -28.28
CA TYR A 49 -17.72 -11.01 -27.98
C TYR A 49 -17.91 -9.49 -28.13
N TYR A 50 -16.99 -8.67 -27.62
CA TYR A 50 -17.09 -7.21 -27.77
C TYR A 50 -16.86 -6.72 -29.21
N LEU A 51 -16.03 -7.40 -29.99
CA LEU A 51 -15.82 -7.11 -31.41
C LEU A 51 -17.08 -7.41 -32.22
N GLU A 52 -17.72 -8.56 -31.99
CA GLU A 52 -19.00 -8.94 -32.62
C GLU A 52 -20.11 -7.92 -32.33
N LEU A 53 -20.12 -7.34 -31.12
CA LEU A 53 -21.07 -6.30 -30.72
C LEU A 53 -20.65 -4.88 -31.12
N HIS A 54 -19.53 -4.71 -31.84
CA HIS A 54 -18.97 -3.42 -32.23
C HIS A 54 -18.80 -2.43 -31.06
N CYS A 55 -18.40 -2.94 -29.89
CA CYS A 55 -18.20 -2.14 -28.67
C CYS A 55 -16.86 -2.44 -27.96
N SER A 56 -15.97 -3.15 -28.67
CA SER A 56 -14.60 -3.41 -28.23
C SER A 56 -13.83 -2.11 -28.02
N ARG A 57 -13.01 -2.07 -26.96
CA ARG A 57 -12.04 -0.98 -26.76
C ARG A 57 -10.79 -1.14 -27.61
N PHE A 58 -10.64 -2.30 -28.24
CA PHE A 58 -9.51 -2.70 -29.06
C PHE A 58 -10.01 -3.13 -30.45
N GLU A 59 -10.83 -2.29 -31.10
CA GLU A 59 -11.37 -2.52 -32.45
C GLU A 59 -10.28 -2.93 -33.46
N PHE A 60 -9.07 -2.39 -33.30
CA PHE A 60 -7.91 -2.73 -34.12
C PHE A 60 -7.46 -4.20 -34.02
N LEU A 61 -8.00 -4.99 -33.10
CA LEU A 61 -7.73 -6.43 -32.97
C LEU A 61 -8.60 -7.30 -33.88
N GLU A 62 -9.66 -6.76 -34.48
CA GLU A 62 -10.66 -7.54 -35.25
C GLU A 62 -10.03 -8.51 -36.26
N ASN A 63 -9.01 -8.05 -36.99
CA ASN A 63 -8.36 -8.82 -38.05
C ASN A 63 -7.12 -9.60 -37.60
N ILE A 64 -6.71 -9.46 -36.34
CA ILE A 64 -5.43 -10.01 -35.82
C ILE A 64 -5.60 -10.80 -34.53
N ILE A 65 -6.79 -10.86 -33.95
CA ILE A 65 -7.04 -11.57 -32.68
C ILE A 65 -6.73 -13.07 -32.78
N ASP A 66 -6.90 -13.64 -33.98
CA ASP A 66 -6.61 -15.03 -34.32
C ASP A 66 -5.22 -15.22 -34.98
N ASP A 67 -4.42 -14.15 -35.09
CA ASP A 67 -3.08 -14.24 -35.66
C ASP A 67 -2.08 -14.86 -34.67
N GLU A 68 -1.22 -15.74 -35.18
CA GLU A 68 -0.21 -16.43 -34.40
C GLU A 68 0.85 -15.47 -33.86
N THR A 69 1.18 -14.40 -34.61
CA THR A 69 2.13 -13.39 -34.14
C THR A 69 1.57 -12.63 -32.94
N PHE A 70 0.30 -12.22 -33.02
CA PHE A 70 -0.40 -11.55 -31.92
C PHE A 70 -0.50 -12.45 -30.68
N TYR A 71 -0.86 -13.72 -30.86
CA TYR A 71 -0.89 -14.71 -29.78
C TYR A 71 0.47 -14.81 -29.08
N ASN A 72 1.53 -15.05 -29.86
CA ASN A 72 2.88 -15.24 -29.33
C ASN A 72 3.37 -14.02 -28.55
N ASP A 73 3.12 -12.82 -29.07
CA ASP A 73 3.48 -11.57 -28.43
C ASP A 73 2.69 -11.34 -27.13
N THR A 74 1.39 -11.65 -27.16
CA THR A 74 0.52 -11.52 -25.98
C THR A 74 0.94 -12.48 -24.88
N ILE A 75 1.16 -13.76 -25.20
CA ILE A 75 1.60 -14.77 -24.24
C ILE A 75 2.95 -14.40 -23.62
N LYS A 76 3.93 -13.95 -24.43
CA LYS A 76 5.21 -13.45 -23.91
C LYS A 76 4.99 -12.31 -22.92
N TYR A 77 4.10 -11.37 -23.23
CA TYR A 77 3.80 -10.24 -22.35
C TYR A 77 3.10 -10.65 -21.06
N LEU A 78 2.14 -11.57 -21.12
CA LEU A 78 1.42 -12.10 -19.97
C LEU A 78 2.36 -12.84 -19.01
N LYS A 79 3.27 -13.68 -19.54
CA LYS A 79 4.32 -14.35 -18.75
C LYS A 79 5.19 -13.35 -17.99
N GLU A 80 5.62 -12.28 -18.65
CA GLU A 80 6.41 -11.23 -18.02
C GLU A 80 5.62 -10.42 -16.97
N CYS A 81 4.31 -10.22 -17.18
CA CYS A 81 3.44 -9.61 -16.18
C CYS A 81 3.29 -10.50 -14.94
N LYS A 82 3.16 -11.82 -15.12
CA LYS A 82 3.06 -12.77 -14.01
C LYS A 82 4.32 -12.75 -13.14
N LYS A 83 5.49 -12.91 -13.77
CA LYS A 83 6.80 -12.82 -13.08
C LYS A 83 6.95 -11.51 -12.30
N TYR A 84 6.50 -10.39 -12.88
CA TYR A 84 6.55 -9.09 -12.21
C TYR A 84 5.74 -9.07 -10.91
N TYR A 85 4.53 -9.63 -10.90
CA TYR A 85 3.70 -9.69 -9.70
C TYR A 85 4.21 -10.72 -8.69
N ASP A 86 4.69 -11.88 -9.13
CA ASP A 86 5.29 -12.88 -8.25
C ASP A 86 6.50 -12.31 -7.51
N TYR A 87 7.37 -11.59 -8.23
CA TYR A 87 8.50 -10.91 -7.63
C TYR A 87 8.06 -9.84 -6.63
N LYS A 88 7.02 -9.08 -6.96
CA LYS A 88 6.49 -8.03 -6.09
C LYS A 88 5.91 -8.60 -4.79
N GLU A 89 5.18 -9.71 -4.85
CA GLU A 89 4.66 -10.39 -3.67
C GLU A 89 5.80 -10.98 -2.81
N LYS A 90 6.84 -11.57 -3.43
CA LYS A 90 8.03 -12.03 -2.70
C LYS A 90 8.75 -10.89 -1.97
N GLN A 91 8.76 -9.68 -2.53
CA GLN A 91 9.36 -8.51 -1.89
C GLN A 91 8.47 -7.85 -0.82
N ARG A 92 7.17 -8.17 -0.79
CA ARG A 92 6.20 -7.51 0.08
C ARG A 92 6.58 -7.57 1.57
N PRO A 93 7.06 -8.69 2.14
CA PRO A 93 7.45 -8.75 3.56
C PRO A 93 8.58 -7.78 3.90
N ILE A 94 9.58 -7.68 3.01
CA ILE A 94 10.72 -6.78 3.18
C ILE A 94 10.26 -5.32 3.14
N ILE A 95 9.39 -4.99 2.19
CA ILE A 95 8.83 -3.64 2.05
C ILE A 95 8.01 -3.26 3.29
N GLU A 96 7.19 -4.18 3.80
CA GLU A 96 6.37 -3.97 4.99
C GLU A 96 7.22 -3.80 6.25
N ALA A 97 8.27 -4.62 6.42
CA ALA A 97 9.24 -4.49 7.51
C ALA A 97 9.96 -3.13 7.47
N ASN A 98 10.43 -2.70 6.30
CA ASN A 98 11.09 -1.41 6.13
C ASN A 98 10.15 -0.23 6.43
N LYS A 99 8.88 -0.30 5.98
CA LYS A 99 7.87 0.71 6.31
C LYS A 99 7.62 0.79 7.82
N ALA A 100 7.53 -0.35 8.49
CA ALA A 100 7.35 -0.41 9.94
C ALA A 100 8.55 0.17 10.69
N TYR A 101 9.77 -0.16 10.25
CA TYR A 101 11.01 0.38 10.80
C TYR A 101 11.09 1.91 10.64
N GLU A 102 10.84 2.44 9.45
CA GLU A 102 10.85 3.88 9.20
C GLU A 102 9.74 4.63 9.96
N LYS A 103 8.61 3.98 10.23
CA LYS A 103 7.57 4.52 11.12
C LYS A 103 8.06 4.59 12.58
N LYS A 104 8.71 3.54 13.08
CA LYS A 104 9.32 3.52 14.44
C LYS A 104 10.41 4.57 14.57
N LYS A 105 11.32 4.66 13.60
CA LYS A 105 12.39 5.66 13.55
C LYS A 105 11.86 7.08 13.59
N ARG A 106 10.83 7.40 12.80
CA ARG A 106 10.18 8.73 12.83
C ARG A 106 9.57 9.07 14.18
N LYS A 107 8.88 8.12 14.82
CA LYS A 107 8.34 8.30 16.18
C LYS A 107 9.45 8.54 17.20
N PHE A 108 10.50 7.73 17.17
CA PHE A 108 11.66 7.89 18.04
C PHE A 108 12.32 9.27 17.89
N LEU A 109 12.57 9.71 16.65
CA LEU A 109 13.14 11.03 16.40
C LEU A 109 12.23 12.17 16.89
N GLN A 110 10.92 12.01 16.78
CA GLN A 110 9.95 12.95 17.34
C GLN A 110 10.02 12.99 18.87
N GLU A 111 10.12 11.84 19.54
CA GLU A 111 10.26 11.76 21.00
C GLU A 111 11.57 12.38 21.48
N VAL A 112 12.69 12.09 20.81
CA VAL A 112 14.00 12.72 21.09
C VAL A 112 13.95 14.23 20.91
N LYS A 113 13.17 14.73 19.94
CA LYS A 113 12.96 16.18 19.79
C LYS A 113 12.15 16.73 20.96
N MET A 114 11.06 16.08 21.34
CA MET A 114 10.19 16.52 22.44
C MET A 114 10.88 16.45 23.81
N SER A 115 11.81 15.52 24.02
CA SER A 115 12.55 15.41 25.29
C SER A 115 13.55 16.55 25.51
N LYS A 116 13.97 17.22 24.42
CA LYS A 116 14.90 18.37 24.49
C LYS A 116 14.20 19.72 24.55
N GLU A 117 12.91 19.77 24.24
CA GLU A 117 12.14 21.02 24.24
C GLU A 117 11.40 21.20 25.56
N PRO A 118 11.36 22.42 26.14
CA PRO A 118 10.63 22.67 27.37
C PRO A 118 9.10 22.54 27.16
N PRO A 119 8.34 22.16 28.21
CA PRO A 119 6.88 22.04 28.13
C PRO A 119 6.21 23.30 27.59
N THR A 120 5.17 23.13 26.76
CA THR A 120 4.39 24.28 26.31
C THR A 120 3.50 24.83 27.42
N LYS A 121 3.14 26.13 27.35
CA LYS A 121 2.21 26.77 28.29
C LYS A 121 0.88 26.02 28.41
N LYS A 122 0.37 25.48 27.29
CA LYS A 122 -0.87 24.68 27.27
C LYS A 122 -0.72 23.36 28.03
N GLN A 123 0.41 22.65 27.85
CA GLN A 123 0.70 21.42 28.59
C GLN A 123 0.80 21.67 30.09
N LEU A 124 1.56 22.69 30.51
CA LEU A 124 1.68 23.07 31.92
C LEU A 124 0.32 23.44 32.53
N TYR A 125 -0.45 24.27 31.83
CA TYR A 125 -1.79 24.67 32.29
C TYR A 125 -2.74 23.47 32.43
N TYR A 126 -2.70 22.54 31.48
CA TYR A 126 -3.55 21.37 31.51
C TYR A 126 -3.14 20.38 32.61
N TYR A 127 -1.83 20.13 32.76
CA TYR A 127 -1.27 19.35 33.87
C TYR A 127 -1.68 19.93 35.23
N ASP A 128 -1.53 21.24 35.42
CA ASP A 128 -1.93 21.92 36.66
C ASP A 128 -3.42 21.73 36.99
N ARG A 129 -4.29 21.72 35.98
CA ARG A 129 -5.72 21.44 36.17
C ARG A 129 -5.98 20.00 36.57
N LEU A 130 -5.26 19.04 35.99
CA LEU A 130 -5.38 17.62 36.35
C LEU A 130 -4.89 17.36 37.78
N CYS A 131 -3.74 17.93 38.17
CA CYS A 131 -3.22 17.81 39.53
C CYS A 131 -4.22 18.36 40.57
N LYS A 132 -4.82 19.53 40.32
CA LYS A 132 -5.85 20.09 41.21
C LYS A 132 -7.11 19.22 41.28
N LYS A 133 -7.55 18.68 40.14
CA LYS A 133 -8.78 17.87 40.08
C LYS A 133 -8.65 16.56 40.86
N TYR A 134 -7.52 15.89 40.73
CA TYR A 134 -7.28 14.57 41.34
C TYR A 134 -6.42 14.64 42.61
N ASN A 135 -6.15 15.85 43.11
CA ASN A 135 -5.34 16.11 44.31
C ASN A 135 -3.95 15.44 44.27
N ILE A 136 -3.27 15.55 43.13
CA ILE A 136 -1.94 14.99 42.89
C ILE A 136 -0.89 16.06 43.19
N GLU A 137 0.20 15.66 43.86
CA GLU A 137 1.34 16.54 44.11
C GLU A 137 2.00 17.00 42.80
N LYS A 138 2.26 18.31 42.70
CA LYS A 138 2.79 18.91 41.48
C LYS A 138 4.32 18.78 41.46
N ILE A 139 4.84 18.22 40.37
CA ILE A 139 6.28 18.12 40.11
C ILE A 139 6.65 19.12 38.99
N GLU A 140 7.89 19.61 38.99
CA GLU A 140 8.40 20.45 37.91
C GLU A 140 8.70 19.61 36.66
N LEU A 141 8.13 20.01 35.53
CA LEU A 141 8.25 19.29 34.26
C LEU A 141 9.40 19.85 33.43
N SER A 142 10.34 18.99 33.06
CA SER A 142 11.57 19.39 32.36
C SER A 142 11.43 19.41 30.83
N SER A 143 10.53 18.58 30.27
CA SER A 143 10.40 18.46 28.80
C SER A 143 8.95 18.28 28.31
N LYS A 144 8.71 18.57 27.03
CA LYS A 144 7.40 18.32 26.38
C LYS A 144 7.03 16.85 26.40
N LEU A 145 8.02 15.95 26.30
CA LEU A 145 7.81 14.51 26.35
C LEU A 145 7.29 14.10 27.73
N GLU A 146 8.00 14.50 28.78
CA GLU A 146 7.62 14.23 30.17
C GLU A 146 6.24 14.80 30.51
N ALA A 147 5.98 16.04 30.08
CA ALA A 147 4.67 16.67 30.26
C ALA A 147 3.55 15.88 29.58
N ARG A 148 3.77 15.39 28.34
CA ARG A 148 2.80 14.55 27.63
C ARG A 148 2.56 13.25 28.38
N ASP A 149 3.63 12.53 28.72
CA ASP A 149 3.54 11.18 29.28
C ASP A 149 2.87 11.19 30.66
N LEU A 150 3.15 12.20 31.50
CA LEU A 150 2.49 12.35 32.80
C LEU A 150 1.02 12.76 32.68
N ILE A 151 0.69 13.66 31.74
CA ILE A 151 -0.71 14.00 31.45
C ILE A 151 -1.48 12.76 30.99
N ASP A 152 -0.94 12.01 30.03
CA ASP A 152 -1.57 10.81 29.49
C ASP A 152 -1.72 9.72 30.57
N LYS A 153 -0.73 9.58 31.46
CA LYS A 153 -0.79 8.68 32.62
C LYS A 153 -1.92 9.04 33.57
N ILE A 154 -1.99 10.30 34.01
CA ILE A 154 -3.04 10.77 34.93
C ILE A 154 -4.43 10.56 34.32
N ILE A 155 -4.60 10.87 33.03
CA ILE A 155 -5.87 10.65 32.31
C ILE A 155 -6.22 9.17 32.28
N SER A 156 -5.25 8.30 31.95
CA SER A 156 -5.49 6.87 31.81
C SER A 156 -5.89 6.24 33.15
N GLU A 157 -5.19 6.56 34.22
CA GLU A 157 -5.44 6.05 35.58
C GLU A 157 -6.78 6.50 36.14
N HIS A 158 -7.25 7.70 35.79
CA HIS A 158 -8.51 8.26 36.27
C HIS A 158 -9.63 8.17 35.22
N SER A 159 -9.44 7.36 34.17
CA SER A 159 -10.49 7.05 33.20
C SER A 159 -11.40 5.96 33.77
N GLU A 160 -12.71 6.08 33.56
CA GLU A 160 -13.73 5.14 34.08
C GLU A 160 -13.54 3.68 33.58
N ASN A 161 -12.68 3.48 32.58
CA ASN A 161 -12.36 2.19 31.97
C ASN A 161 -11.01 1.60 32.41
N TYR A 162 -10.33 2.16 33.42
CA TYR A 162 -9.06 1.63 33.91
C TYR A 162 -9.26 0.31 34.68
N LYS A 163 -8.90 -0.82 34.06
CA LYS A 163 -8.84 -2.13 34.72
C LYS A 163 -7.45 -2.33 35.32
N ILE A 164 -7.39 -2.56 36.63
CA ILE A 164 -6.18 -2.98 37.34
C ILE A 164 -5.71 -4.30 36.71
N LYS A 165 -4.52 -4.31 36.10
CA LYS A 165 -3.85 -5.57 35.74
C LYS A 165 -3.30 -6.16 37.02
N ILE A 166 -4.00 -7.14 37.57
CA ILE A 166 -3.43 -8.00 38.62
C ILE A 166 -2.43 -8.89 37.89
N GLU A 167 -1.15 -8.73 38.19
CA GLU A 167 -0.12 -9.71 37.82
C GLU A 167 -0.39 -10.95 38.69
N GLU A 168 -0.85 -12.04 38.06
CA GLU A 168 -0.89 -13.34 38.71
C GLU A 168 0.56 -13.84 38.79
N GLU A 169 1.08 -13.97 40.02
CA GLU A 169 2.35 -14.62 40.36
C GLU A 169 2.37 -16.11 39.97
#